data_AF-A0A935RCZ4-F1
#
_entry.id   AF-A0A935RCZ4-F1
#
_cell.length_a   1.000
_cell.length_b   1.000
_cell.length_c   1.000
_cell.angle_alpha   90.00
_cell.angle_beta   90.00
_cell.angle_gamma   90.00
#
_symmetry.space_group_name_H-M   'P 1'
#
loop_
_entity.id
_entity.type
_entity.pdbx_description
1 polymer ?
#
loop_
_entity_poly.entity_id
_entity_poly.type
_entity_poly.pdbx_seq_one_letter_code
_entity_poly.pdbx_strand_id
1 'polypeptide(L)'
;MAKPADIEFDVRHSPGSADALLRLREGSSLQFAVLQADVAEAVLGAAARGNIEAGQLLAPLRVMAPLHEEIYFIVRNDSPLNFVHEIATARINVGPLRGHPR
;
A
#
# COMPACT_ATOMS: atom_id res chain seq x y z
N MET A 1 -19.31 16.83 -15.33
CA MET A 1 -19.27 16.24 -13.97
C MET A 1 -19.96 14.89 -14.02
N ALA A 2 -19.40 13.87 -13.38
CA ALA A 2 -19.99 12.53 -13.37
C ALA A 2 -21.26 12.48 -12.49
N LYS A 3 -22.25 11.66 -12.88
CA LYS A 3 -23.43 11.41 -12.04
C LYS A 3 -23.04 10.55 -10.83
N PRO A 4 -23.62 10.78 -9.64
CA PRO A 4 -23.44 9.88 -8.51
C PRO A 4 -23.82 8.45 -8.89
N ALA A 5 -22.99 7.49 -8.53
CA ALA A 5 -23.33 6.08 -8.67
C ALA A 5 -24.27 5.71 -7.51
N ASP A 6 -25.39 5.08 -7.81
CA ASP A 6 -26.34 4.54 -6.81
C ASP A 6 -25.79 3.21 -6.25
N ILE A 7 -24.65 3.31 -5.56
CA ILE A 7 -23.88 2.18 -5.04
C ILE A 7 -23.52 2.50 -3.58
N GLU A 8 -23.78 1.56 -2.69
CA GLU A 8 -23.38 1.63 -1.28
C GLU A 8 -22.13 0.79 -1.04
N PHE A 9 -21.18 1.34 -0.28
CA PHE A 9 -19.95 0.64 0.10
C PHE A 9 -19.95 0.34 1.59
N ASP A 10 -19.77 -0.92 1.96
CA ASP A 10 -19.46 -1.35 3.32
C ASP A 10 -17.94 -1.33 3.54
N VAL A 11 -17.45 -0.34 4.28
CA VAL A 11 -16.02 -0.15 4.52
C VAL A 11 -15.56 -0.97 5.71
N ARG A 12 -14.61 -1.89 5.47
CA ARG A 12 -14.00 -2.74 6.50
C ARG A 12 -12.54 -2.36 6.73
N HIS A 13 -12.14 -2.23 7.99
CA HIS A 13 -10.73 -2.04 8.33
C HIS A 13 -9.96 -3.36 8.25
N SER A 14 -8.79 -3.30 7.62
CA SER A 14 -7.80 -4.38 7.61
C SER A 14 -6.57 -3.96 8.43
N PRO A 15 -5.90 -4.89 9.14
CA PRO A 15 -4.60 -4.65 9.78
C PRO A 15 -3.49 -4.24 8.81
N GLY A 16 -3.64 -4.47 7.50
CA GLY A 16 -2.70 -4.00 6.48
C GLY A 16 -2.88 -4.66 5.10
N SER A 17 -2.16 -4.17 4.10
CA SER A 17 -2.29 -4.58 2.68
C SER A 17 -2.17 -6.10 2.46
N ALA A 18 -1.33 -6.80 3.23
CA ALA A 18 -1.17 -8.26 3.10
C ALA A 18 -2.42 -9.04 3.55
N ASP A 19 -3.04 -8.66 4.67
CA ASP A 19 -4.30 -9.27 5.13
C ASP A 19 -5.43 -8.97 4.15
N ALA A 20 -5.51 -7.73 3.64
CA ALA A 20 -6.49 -7.35 2.63
C ALA A 20 -6.37 -8.17 1.34
N LEU A 21 -5.15 -8.43 0.86
CA LEU A 21 -4.90 -9.30 -0.31
C LEU A 21 -5.37 -10.74 -0.10
N LEU A 22 -5.11 -11.32 1.07
CA LEU A 22 -5.55 -12.68 1.39
C LEU A 22 -7.07 -12.77 1.44
N ARG A 23 -7.74 -11.79 2.07
CA ARG A 23 -9.21 -11.74 2.13
C ARG A 23 -9.85 -11.54 0.77
N LEU A 24 -9.24 -10.73 -0.10
CA LEU A 24 -9.68 -10.59 -1.50
C LEU A 24 -9.61 -11.93 -2.24
N ARG A 25 -8.53 -12.70 -2.05
CA ARG A 25 -8.36 -14.02 -2.67
C ARG A 25 -9.42 -15.02 -2.19
N GLU A 26 -9.74 -15.02 -0.90
CA GLU A 26 -10.69 -15.96 -0.30
C GLU A 26 -12.15 -15.75 -0.77
N GLY A 27 -12.45 -14.60 -1.40
CA GLY A 27 -13.67 -14.39 -2.19
C GLY A 27 -14.99 -14.34 -1.41
N SER A 28 -14.95 -14.39 -0.08
CA SER A 28 -16.15 -14.62 0.74
C SER A 28 -16.81 -13.36 1.32
N SER A 29 -16.19 -12.18 1.19
CA SER A 29 -16.81 -10.92 1.67
C SER A 29 -16.19 -9.62 1.14
N LEU A 30 -14.95 -9.63 0.65
CA LEU A 30 -14.25 -8.44 0.19
C LEU A 30 -14.20 -8.38 -1.34
N GLN A 31 -14.73 -7.31 -1.94
CA GLN A 31 -14.76 -7.12 -3.40
C GLN A 31 -13.67 -6.16 -3.89
N PHE A 32 -13.33 -5.17 -3.07
CA PHE A 32 -12.32 -4.16 -3.35
C PHE A 32 -11.39 -4.02 -2.15
N ALA A 33 -10.11 -3.77 -2.40
CA ALA A 33 -9.18 -3.31 -1.38
C ALA A 33 -8.33 -2.17 -1.91
N VAL A 34 -8.05 -1.20 -1.04
CA VAL A 34 -7.01 -0.21 -1.25
C VAL A 34 -5.72 -0.80 -0.68
N LEU A 35 -4.70 -0.89 -1.52
CA LEU A 35 -3.40 -1.44 -1.17
C LEU A 35 -2.34 -0.37 -1.37
N GLN A 36 -1.31 -0.42 -0.54
CA GLN A 36 -0.10 0.33 -0.83
C GLN A 36 0.60 -0.24 -2.06
N ALA A 37 1.20 0.64 -2.84
CA ALA A 37 1.82 0.29 -4.12
C ALA A 37 2.98 -0.71 -3.93
N ASP A 38 3.82 -0.51 -2.92
CA ASP A 38 4.99 -1.36 -2.62
C ASP A 38 4.61 -2.83 -2.39
N VAL A 39 3.53 -3.09 -1.65
CA VAL A 39 3.04 -4.45 -1.39
C VAL A 39 2.52 -5.10 -2.67
N ALA A 40 1.74 -4.37 -3.48
CA ALA A 40 1.24 -4.89 -4.75
C ALA A 40 2.40 -5.20 -5.71
N GLU A 41 3.35 -4.28 -5.84
CA GLU A 41 4.55 -4.42 -6.67
C GLU A 41 5.44 -5.60 -6.21
N ALA A 42 5.61 -5.79 -4.90
CA ALA A 42 6.39 -6.91 -4.37
C ALA A 42 5.79 -8.27 -4.78
N VAL A 43 4.47 -8.42 -4.69
CA VAL A 43 3.77 -9.66 -5.07
C VAL A 43 3.80 -9.86 -6.59
N LEU A 44 3.55 -8.80 -7.37
CA LEU A 44 3.65 -8.82 -8.84
C LEU A 44 5.06 -9.23 -9.28
N GLY A 45 6.09 -8.63 -8.68
CA GLY A 45 7.49 -8.95 -8.94
C GLY A 45 7.85 -10.38 -8.56
N ALA A 46 7.33 -10.90 -7.44
CA ALA A 46 7.55 -12.29 -7.04
C ALA A 46 6.92 -13.27 -8.03
N ALA A 47 5.69 -13.02 -8.48
CA ALA A 47 5.02 -13.83 -9.50
C ALA A 47 5.78 -13.79 -10.84
N ALA A 48 6.25 -12.62 -11.27
CA ALA A 48 7.04 -12.46 -12.49
C ALA A 48 8.38 -13.23 -12.43
N ARG A 49 8.95 -13.44 -11.23
CA ARG A 49 10.14 -14.28 -11.01
C ARG A 49 9.84 -15.78 -10.88
N GLY A 50 8.60 -16.20 -11.09
CA GLY A 50 8.20 -17.61 -11.07
C GLY A 50 7.75 -18.14 -9.71
N ASN A 51 7.48 -17.27 -8.73
CA ASN A 51 6.90 -17.72 -7.46
C ASN A 51 5.43 -18.16 -7.69
N ILE A 52 5.18 -19.46 -7.52
CA ILE A 52 3.87 -20.09 -7.76
C ILE A 52 2.80 -19.54 -6.82
N GLU A 53 3.11 -19.37 -5.54
CA GLU A 53 2.17 -18.89 -4.53
C GLU A 53 1.74 -17.44 -4.80
N ALA A 54 2.70 -16.57 -5.16
CA ALA A 54 2.40 -15.21 -5.58
C ALA A 54 1.54 -15.17 -6.85
N GLY A 55 1.83 -16.05 -7.81
CA GLY A 55 1.02 -16.21 -9.03
C GLY A 55 -0.42 -16.64 -8.73
N GLN A 56 -0.60 -17.61 -7.84
CA GLN A 56 -1.93 -18.07 -7.40
C GLN A 56 -2.70 -17.00 -6.63
N LEU A 57 -2.01 -16.22 -5.79
CA LEU A 57 -2.59 -15.09 -5.06
C LEU A 57 -3.12 -14.01 -6.02
N LEU A 58 -2.38 -13.72 -7.09
CA LEU A 58 -2.73 -12.67 -8.05
C LEU A 58 -3.70 -13.11 -9.15
N ALA A 59 -3.76 -14.40 -9.49
CA ALA A 59 -4.58 -14.92 -10.59
C ALA A 59 -6.03 -14.39 -10.60
N PRO A 60 -6.76 -14.34 -9.47
CA PRO A 60 -8.14 -13.82 -9.43
C PRO A 60 -8.22 -12.29 -9.35
N LEU A 61 -7.12 -11.58 -9.09
CA LEU A 61 -7.13 -10.15 -8.78
C LEU A 61 -6.83 -9.30 -10.03
N ARG A 62 -7.37 -8.08 -10.05
CA ARG A 62 -7.13 -7.08 -11.10
C ARG A 62 -6.92 -5.71 -10.48
N VAL A 63 -5.98 -4.95 -11.04
CA VAL A 63 -5.77 -3.54 -10.66
C VAL A 63 -6.83 -2.69 -11.37
N MET A 64 -7.63 -1.95 -10.61
CA MET A 64 -8.67 -1.06 -11.16
C MET A 64 -8.12 0.32 -11.51
N ALA A 65 -7.40 0.94 -10.57
CA ALA A 65 -6.75 2.23 -10.78
C ALA A 65 -5.53 2.35 -9.85
N PRO A 66 -4.43 2.97 -10.31
CA PRO A 66 -3.37 3.40 -9.42
C PRO A 66 -3.86 4.56 -8.55
N LEU A 67 -3.52 4.54 -7.27
CA LEU A 67 -3.69 5.65 -6.36
C LEU A 67 -2.32 6.26 -6.11
N HIS A 68 -2.23 7.59 -6.14
CA HIS A 68 -0.95 8.26 -5.92
C HIS A 68 -0.65 8.30 -4.42
N GLU A 69 0.58 7.93 -4.07
CA GLU A 69 1.19 8.22 -2.78
C GLU A 69 2.34 9.22 -3.03
N GLU A 70 2.51 10.21 -2.16
CA GLU A 70 3.66 11.12 -2.16
C GLU A 70 4.45 10.95 -0.86
N ILE A 71 5.78 10.85 -1.00
CA ILE A 71 6.70 10.84 0.14
C ILE A 71 7.18 12.28 0.36
N TYR A 72 6.88 12.83 1.52
CA TYR A 72 7.35 14.15 1.91
C TYR A 72 8.48 14.06 2.93
N PHE A 73 9.55 14.82 2.66
CA PHE A 73 10.59 15.10 3.64
C PHE A 73 10.32 16.47 4.24
N ILE A 74 9.91 16.52 5.50
CA ILE A 74 9.55 17.76 6.18
C ILE A 74 10.62 18.06 7.23
N VAL A 75 11.19 19.26 7.14
CA VAL A 75 12.11 19.82 8.13
C VAL A 75 11.51 21.09 8.72
N ARG A 76 12.06 21.55 9.84
CA ARG A 76 11.71 22.89 10.34
C ARG A 76 12.13 23.94 9.32
N ASN A 77 11.38 25.03 9.25
CA ASN A 77 11.66 26.13 8.32
C ASN A 77 13.04 26.80 8.55
N ASP A 78 13.58 26.73 9.77
CA ASP A 78 14.90 27.26 10.13
C ASP A 78 16.01 26.20 10.11
N SER A 79 15.72 25.02 9.57
CA SER A 79 16.71 23.96 9.38
C SER A 79 17.74 24.36 8.31
N PRO A 80 19.02 24.03 8.48
CA PRO A 80 20.02 24.20 7.42
C PRO A 80 19.86 23.18 6.28
N LEU A 81 18.97 22.19 6.43
CA LEU A 81 18.72 21.14 5.44
C LEU A 81 17.82 21.65 4.32
N ASN A 82 18.29 21.57 3.09
CA ASN A 82 17.62 21.98 1.87
C ASN A 82 17.38 20.82 0.90
N PHE A 83 18.19 19.76 0.96
CA PHE A 83 18.15 18.65 0.01
C PHE A 83 18.13 17.28 0.71
N VAL A 84 17.53 16.29 0.05
CA VAL A 84 17.36 14.93 0.60
C VAL A 84 18.71 14.23 0.87
N HIS A 85 19.78 14.53 0.14
CA HIS A 85 21.08 13.88 0.43
C HIS A 85 21.70 14.35 1.77
N GLU A 86 21.27 15.49 2.30
CA GLU A 86 21.81 16.07 3.54
C GLU A 86 21.25 15.37 4.79
N ILE A 87 20.15 14.61 4.67
CA ILE A 87 19.58 13.85 5.79
C ILE A 87 20.27 12.49 6.03
N ALA A 88 21.33 12.15 5.29
CA ALA A 88 22.00 10.84 5.38
C ALA A 88 22.47 10.47 6.79
N THR A 89 22.84 11.45 7.61
CA THR A 89 23.27 11.27 9.01
C THR A 89 22.29 11.85 10.02
N ALA A 90 21.16 12.39 9.56
CA ALA A 90 20.16 13.01 10.42
C ALA A 90 19.35 11.94 11.18
N ARG A 91 18.78 12.33 12.33
CA ARG A 91 17.78 11.50 13.01
C ARG A 91 16.45 11.66 12.27
N ILE A 92 15.96 10.58 11.67
CA ILE A 92 14.74 10.57 10.85
C ILE A 92 13.62 9.85 11.61
N ASN A 93 12.41 10.43 11.61
CA ASN A 93 11.20 9.75 12.01
C ASN A 93 10.52 9.15 10.77
N VAL A 94 10.37 7.83 10.73
CA VAL A 94 9.70 7.10 9.64
C VAL A 94 8.29 6.63 10.03
N GLY A 95 7.76 7.14 11.14
CA GLY A 95 6.53 6.66 11.75
C GLY A 95 6.72 5.35 12.51
N PRO A 96 5.63 4.71 12.95
CA PRO A 96 5.68 3.43 13.64
C PRO A 96 6.31 2.35 12.74
N LEU A 97 7.30 1.63 13.28
CA LEU A 97 7.80 0.43 12.63
C LEU A 97 6.67 -0.60 12.56
N ARG A 98 6.26 -0.96 11.35
CA ARG A 98 5.28 -2.03 11.14
C ARG A 98 5.90 -3.35 11.60
N GLY A 99 5.43 -3.89 12.73
CA GLY A 99 5.85 -5.22 13.21
C GLY A 99 6.04 -5.40 14.72
N HIS A 100 5.81 -4.39 15.56
CA HIS A 100 5.79 -4.58 17.01
C HIS A 100 4.38 -4.41 17.57
N PRO A 101 3.80 -5.43 18.23
CA PRO A 101 2.57 -5.24 19.00
C PRO A 101 2.87 -4.27 20.15
N ARG A 102 1.92 -3.37 20.40
CA ARG A 102 1.89 -2.60 21.65
C ARG A 102 1.43 -3.46 22.80
#